data_AF-R2QMH5-F1
#
_entry.id   AF-R2QMH5-F1
#
_cell.length_a   1.000
_cell.length_b   1.000
_cell.length_c   1.000
_cell.angle_alpha   90.00
_cell.angle_beta   90.00
_cell.angle_gamma   90.00
#
_symmetry.space_group_name_H-M   'P 1'
#
loop_
_entity.id
_entity.type
_entity.pdbx_description
1 polymer ?
#
loop_
_entity_poly.entity_id
_entity_poly.type
_entity_poly.pdbx_seq_one_letter_code
_entity_poly.pdbx_strand_id
1 'polypeptide(L)'
;MRTITLNDGEEVTVNPKVNALLLKNLRDKEGFKTKLLINSFVKKEDIDEFVLIDSVFIAYRQANPKGLAYEDFLEKYEFDFEEAAEIFSAVISKKGKQEFAKAFKAKTNKKKR
;
A
#
# COMPACT_ATOMS: atom_id res chain seq x y z
N MET A 1 6.70 12.11 -2.66
CA MET A 1 5.82 11.94 -1.49
C MET A 1 4.42 12.25 -1.97
N ARG A 2 3.41 11.52 -1.48
CA ARG A 2 2.00 11.74 -1.84
C ARG A 2 1.25 12.10 -0.57
N THR A 3 0.07 12.68 -0.71
CA THR A 3 -0.85 12.92 0.40
C THR A 3 -2.10 12.07 0.20
N ILE A 4 -2.63 11.55 1.29
CA ILE A 4 -3.96 10.92 1.35
C ILE A 4 -4.80 11.72 2.34
N THR A 5 -6.11 11.74 2.15
CA THR A 5 -7.03 12.45 3.04
C THR A 5 -7.67 11.44 3.98
N LEU A 6 -7.58 11.68 5.28
CA LEU A 6 -8.29 10.90 6.29
C LEU A 6 -9.74 11.38 6.43
N ASN A 7 -10.60 10.57 7.03
CA ASN A 7 -12.03 10.86 7.20
C ASN A 7 -12.33 12.11 8.05
N ASP A 8 -11.39 12.56 8.88
CA ASP A 8 -11.45 13.80 9.65
C ASP A 8 -11.00 15.04 8.85
N GLY A 9 -10.67 14.86 7.56
CA GLY A 9 -10.15 15.90 6.68
C GLY A 9 -8.65 16.16 6.86
N GLU A 10 -7.95 15.39 7.69
CA GLU A 10 -6.51 15.50 7.86
C GLU A 10 -5.78 14.97 6.61
N GLU A 11 -4.98 15.82 5.96
CA GLU A 11 -4.10 15.39 4.87
C GLU A 11 -2.80 14.82 5.46
N VAL A 12 -2.59 13.52 5.28
CA VAL A 12 -1.38 12.85 5.76
C VAL A 12 -0.46 12.46 4.61
N THR A 13 0.84 12.63 4.83
CA THR A 13 1.84 12.27 3.82
C THR A 13 2.07 10.77 3.80
N VAL A 14 2.19 10.17 2.62
CA VAL A 14 2.59 8.78 2.40
C VAL A 14 3.83 8.71 1.51
N ASN A 15 4.72 7.77 1.83
CA ASN A 15 5.94 7.52 1.09
C ASN A 15 6.02 6.05 0.65
N PRO A 16 5.74 5.75 -0.64
CA PRO A 16 5.78 4.39 -1.14
C PRO A 16 7.21 3.81 -1.26
N LYS A 17 8.26 4.60 -1.01
CA LYS A 17 9.65 4.11 -0.94
C LYS A 17 9.92 3.49 0.43
N VAL A 18 9.33 2.32 0.66
CA VAL A 18 9.42 1.57 1.91
C VAL A 18 10.84 1.04 2.10
N ASN A 19 11.43 1.25 3.29
CA ASN A 19 12.71 0.69 3.63
C ASN A 19 12.56 -0.71 4.29
N ALA A 20 13.58 -1.57 4.14
CA ALA A 20 13.56 -2.93 4.69
C ALA A 20 13.53 -2.99 6.22
N LEU A 21 14.11 -1.98 6.90
CA LEU A 21 14.12 -1.86 8.36
C LEU A 21 12.72 -1.57 8.92
N LEU A 22 11.90 -0.77 8.23
CA LEU A 22 10.53 -0.47 8.60
C LEU A 22 9.69 -1.74 8.54
N LEU A 23 9.76 -2.48 7.43
CA LEU A 23 9.06 -3.77 7.30
C LEU A 23 9.45 -4.75 8.40
N LYS A 24 10.75 -4.83 8.73
CA LYS A 24 11.24 -5.66 9.84
C LYS A 24 10.68 -5.19 11.19
N ASN A 25 10.67 -3.88 11.45
CA ASN A 25 10.13 -3.34 12.70
C ASN A 25 8.62 -3.56 12.84
N LEU A 26 7.85 -3.34 11.78
CA LEU A 26 6.41 -3.60 11.77
C LEU A 26 6.10 -5.08 12.07
N ARG A 27 6.86 -6.00 11.48
CA ARG A 27 6.73 -7.44 11.75
C ARG A 27 7.12 -7.80 13.19
N ASP A 28 8.32 -7.38 13.62
CA ASP A 28 8.94 -7.86 14.86
C ASP A 28 8.38 -7.16 16.11
N LYS A 29 7.92 -5.90 15.98
CA LYS A 29 7.46 -5.08 17.12
C LYS A 29 5.95 -4.89 17.16
N GLU A 30 5.32 -4.74 16.01
CA GLU A 30 3.88 -4.44 15.91
C GLU A 30 3.06 -5.68 15.50
N GLY A 31 3.71 -6.85 15.32
CA GLY A 31 3.03 -8.10 14.98
C GLY A 31 2.40 -8.11 13.59
N PHE A 32 2.76 -7.13 12.74
CA PHE A 32 2.19 -6.96 11.41
C PHE A 32 2.40 -8.22 10.57
N LYS A 33 1.34 -8.73 9.93
CA LYS A 33 1.38 -9.96 9.12
C LYS A 33 2.03 -9.73 7.76
N THR A 34 3.29 -9.26 7.76
CA THR A 34 4.07 -8.97 6.55
C THR A 34 4.19 -10.18 5.61
N LYS A 35 3.95 -11.40 6.07
CA LYS A 35 3.92 -12.60 5.22
C LYS A 35 2.87 -12.52 4.11
N LEU A 36 1.69 -11.95 4.38
CA LEU A 36 0.64 -11.79 3.36
C LEU A 36 1.12 -10.81 2.30
N LEU A 37 1.52 -9.62 2.72
CA LEU A 37 2.09 -8.59 1.84
C LEU A 37 3.30 -9.09 1.03
N ILE A 38 4.20 -9.87 1.64
CA ILE A 38 5.35 -10.50 0.96
C ILE A 38 4.91 -11.58 -0.03
N ASN A 39 3.94 -12.41 0.33
CA ASN A 39 3.39 -13.39 -0.60
C ASN A 39 2.71 -12.71 -1.78
N SER A 40 1.99 -11.60 -1.56
CA SER A 40 1.39 -10.80 -2.64
C SER A 40 2.46 -10.15 -3.52
N PHE A 41 3.59 -9.70 -2.94
CA PHE A 41 4.75 -9.24 -3.73
C PHE A 41 5.37 -10.34 -4.61
N VAL A 42 5.53 -11.55 -4.06
CA VAL A 42 6.30 -12.63 -4.69
C VAL A 42 5.45 -13.44 -5.66
N LYS A 43 4.21 -13.75 -5.30
CA LYS A 43 3.34 -14.65 -6.05
C LYS A 43 2.35 -13.93 -6.96
N LYS A 44 2.02 -12.65 -6.69
CA LYS A 44 0.99 -11.88 -7.44
C LYS A 44 -0.40 -12.55 -7.52
N GLU A 45 -0.65 -13.60 -6.75
CA GLU A 45 -1.85 -14.44 -6.86
C GLU A 45 -2.93 -14.11 -5.81
N ASP A 46 -2.59 -13.38 -4.74
CA ASP A 46 -3.52 -12.99 -3.67
C ASP A 46 -3.33 -11.51 -3.30
N ILE A 47 -3.81 -10.60 -4.14
CA ILE A 47 -3.99 -9.19 -3.75
C ILE A 47 -5.45 -9.04 -3.35
N ASP A 48 -5.72 -9.19 -2.06
CA ASP A 48 -7.02 -8.85 -1.45
C ASP A 48 -7.05 -7.37 -1.03
N GLU A 49 -8.23 -6.87 -0.65
CA GLU A 49 -8.38 -5.50 -0.17
C GLU A 49 -7.49 -5.17 1.04
N PHE A 50 -7.24 -6.16 1.90
CA PHE A 50 -6.41 -6.00 3.09
C PHE A 50 -4.94 -5.78 2.74
N VAL A 51 -4.41 -6.47 1.73
CA VAL A 51 -3.05 -6.24 1.21
C VAL A 51 -2.90 -4.83 0.65
N LEU A 52 -3.95 -4.28 0.03
CA LEU A 52 -3.94 -2.91 -0.47
C LEU A 52 -3.91 -1.92 0.70
N ILE A 53 -4.81 -2.08 1.68
CA ILE A 53 -4.86 -1.26 2.90
C ILE A 53 -3.51 -1.30 3.65
N ASP A 54 -2.95 -2.49 3.82
CA ASP A 54 -1.66 -2.71 4.46
C ASP A 54 -0.53 -1.94 3.76
N SER A 55 -0.56 -1.90 2.42
CA SER A 55 0.44 -1.15 1.65
C SER A 55 0.33 0.35 1.84
N VAL A 56 -0.90 0.88 2.00
CA VAL A 56 -1.15 2.29 2.32
C VAL A 56 -0.61 2.60 3.72
N PHE A 57 -0.92 1.77 4.71
CA PHE A 57 -0.42 1.95 6.07
C PHE A 57 1.12 1.92 6.12
N ILE A 58 1.76 0.99 5.41
CA ILE A 58 3.22 0.92 5.36
C ILE A 58 3.80 2.18 4.71
N ALA A 59 3.20 2.67 3.63
CA ALA A 59 3.61 3.92 2.99
C ALA A 59 3.41 5.13 3.92
N TYR A 60 2.32 5.16 4.68
CA TYR A 60 2.06 6.14 5.72
C TYR A 60 3.12 6.10 6.82
N ARG A 61 3.42 4.92 7.39
CA ARG A 61 4.42 4.74 8.45
C ARG A 61 5.83 5.11 8.01
N GLN A 62 6.14 4.91 6.73
CA GLN A 62 7.41 5.32 6.12
C GLN A 62 7.57 6.84 6.06
N ALA A 63 6.47 7.59 5.90
CA ALA A 63 6.46 9.05 5.94
C ALA A 63 6.29 9.60 7.36
N ASN A 64 5.61 8.86 8.24
CA ASN A 64 5.26 9.24 9.61
C ASN A 64 5.73 8.18 10.61
N PRO A 65 7.03 8.13 10.96
CA PRO A 65 7.58 7.11 11.87
C PRO A 65 6.97 7.13 13.27
N LYS A 66 6.38 8.27 13.67
CA LYS A 66 5.67 8.49 14.95
C LYS A 66 4.17 8.75 14.76
N GLY A 67 3.62 8.42 13.59
CA GLY A 67 2.19 8.63 13.30
C GLY A 67 1.28 7.69 14.09
N LEU A 68 0.07 7.50 13.58
CA LEU A 68 -0.95 6.61 14.13
C LEU A 68 -0.52 5.13 14.15
N ALA A 69 -1.00 4.37 15.13
CA ALA A 69 -0.91 2.92 15.12
C ALA A 69 -1.82 2.33 14.03
N TYR A 70 -1.68 1.04 13.74
CA TYR A 70 -2.42 0.40 12.64
C TYR A 70 -3.93 0.50 12.80
N GLU A 71 -4.47 0.18 13.99
CA GLU A 71 -5.91 0.23 14.25
C GLU A 71 -6.46 1.66 14.14
N ASP A 72 -5.78 2.63 14.76
CA ASP A 72 -6.16 4.06 14.68
C ASP A 72 -6.12 4.58 13.23
N PHE A 73 -5.16 4.09 12.43
CA PHE A 73 -5.08 4.45 11.02
C PHE A 73 -6.27 3.88 10.23
N LEU A 74 -6.67 2.63 10.48
CA LEU A 74 -7.82 2.01 9.81
C LEU A 74 -9.14 2.68 10.17
N GLU A 75 -9.29 3.16 11.40
CA GLU A 75 -10.50 3.89 11.82
C GLU A 75 -10.66 5.21 11.06
N LYS A 76 -9.54 5.83 10.67
CA LYS A 76 -9.53 7.10 9.96
C LYS A 76 -9.43 6.99 8.44
N TYR A 77 -8.86 5.89 7.93
CA TYR A 77 -8.65 5.71 6.51
C TYR A 77 -9.92 5.22 5.82
N GLU A 78 -10.46 6.04 4.92
CA GLU A 78 -11.54 5.61 4.04
C GLU A 78 -10.94 4.83 2.86
N PHE A 79 -11.37 3.58 2.68
CA PHE A 79 -10.79 2.72 1.66
C PHE A 79 -11.19 3.17 0.25
N ASP A 80 -10.23 3.79 -0.44
CA ASP A 80 -10.29 4.04 -1.88
C ASP A 80 -9.43 2.98 -2.60
N PHE A 81 -10.09 2.10 -3.35
CA PHE A 81 -9.40 1.03 -4.08
C PHE A 81 -8.40 1.57 -5.11
N GLU A 82 -8.72 2.67 -5.80
CA GLU A 82 -7.85 3.23 -6.84
C GLU A 82 -6.60 3.83 -6.22
N GLU A 83 -6.76 4.58 -5.13
CA GLU A 83 -5.64 5.13 -4.35
C GLU A 83 -4.77 4.02 -3.77
N ALA A 84 -5.39 3.04 -3.11
CA ALA A 84 -4.69 1.95 -2.44
C ALA A 84 -3.96 1.05 -3.44
N ALA A 85 -4.58 0.74 -4.59
CA ALA A 85 -3.93 0.00 -5.67
C ALA A 85 -2.74 0.78 -6.27
N GLU A 86 -2.86 2.10 -6.39
CA GLU A 86 -1.77 2.93 -6.89
C GLU A 86 -0.58 2.95 -5.91
N ILE A 87 -0.85 3.13 -4.61
CA ILE A 87 0.17 3.09 -3.55
C ILE A 87 0.80 1.71 -3.49
N PHE A 88 0.01 0.64 -3.49
CA PHE A 88 0.50 -0.73 -3.56
C PHE A 88 1.45 -0.90 -4.76
N SER A 89 1.03 -0.49 -5.97
CA SER A 89 1.86 -0.57 -7.17
C SER A 89 3.20 0.17 -7.05
N ALA A 90 3.22 1.27 -6.28
CA ALA A 90 4.41 2.06 -6.02
C ALA A 90 5.32 1.43 -4.96
N VAL A 91 4.74 0.82 -3.92
CA VAL A 91 5.45 0.06 -2.88
C VAL A 91 6.10 -1.20 -3.46
N ILE A 92 5.38 -1.92 -4.33
CA ILE A 92 5.83 -3.20 -4.91
C ILE A 92 6.97 -3.03 -5.95
N SER A 93 7.41 -1.79 -6.25
CA SER A 93 8.17 -1.54 -7.48
C SER A 93 9.33 -0.54 -7.41
N LYS A 94 10.52 -1.06 -7.76
CA LYS A 94 11.27 -0.58 -8.95
C LYS A 94 11.09 -1.46 -10.21
N LYS A 95 10.75 -2.75 -10.07
CA LYS A 95 10.46 -3.69 -11.19
C LYS A 95 8.96 -3.95 -11.40
N GLY A 96 8.12 -3.89 -10.36
CA GLY A 96 6.67 -4.15 -10.43
C GLY A 96 5.85 -3.13 -11.24
N LYS A 97 6.33 -1.89 -11.40
CA LYS A 97 5.65 -0.79 -12.13
C LYS A 97 5.46 -1.11 -13.60
N GLN A 98 6.45 -1.76 -14.21
CA GLN A 98 6.38 -2.11 -15.64
C GLN A 98 5.36 -3.22 -15.90
N GLU A 99 5.22 -4.17 -14.97
CA GLU A 99 4.30 -5.29 -15.08
C GLU A 99 2.86 -4.86 -14.77
N PHE A 100 2.65 -4.05 -13.73
CA PHE A 100 1.34 -3.51 -13.38
C PHE A 100 0.82 -2.54 -14.46
N ALA A 101 1.65 -1.64 -14.99
CA ALA A 101 1.23 -0.75 -16.09
C ALA A 101 0.83 -1.51 -17.36
N LYS A 102 1.47 -2.66 -17.65
CA LYS A 102 1.07 -3.55 -18.74
C LYS A 102 -0.25 -4.25 -18.44
N ALA A 103 -0.42 -4.80 -17.24
CA ALA A 103 -1.65 -5.48 -16.83
C ALA A 103 -2.85 -4.52 -16.73
N PHE A 104 -2.63 -3.30 -16.24
CA PHE A 104 -3.64 -2.24 -16.14
C PHE A 104 -4.07 -1.78 -17.53
N LYS A 105 -3.14 -1.47 -18.45
CA LYS A 105 -3.45 -1.16 -19.86
C LYS A 105 -4.16 -2.30 -20.58
N ALA A 106 -3.82 -3.56 -20.29
CA ALA A 106 -4.50 -4.72 -20.86
C ALA A 106 -5.95 -4.84 -20.37
N LYS A 107 -6.23 -4.46 -19.12
CA LYS A 107 -7.59 -4.41 -18.56
C LYS A 107 -8.39 -3.20 -19.10
N THR A 108 -7.77 -2.06 -19.36
CA THR A 108 -8.47 -0.88 -19.94
C THR A 108 -8.73 -1.00 -21.45
N ASN A 109 -7.86 -1.68 -22.21
CA ASN A 109 -8.08 -1.90 -23.65
C ASN A 109 -9.09 -3.01 -23.99
N LYS A 110 -9.49 -3.84 -23.02
CA LYS A 110 -10.57 -4.83 -23.23
C LYS A 110 -11.98 -4.22 -23.25
N LYS A 111 -12.13 -2.92 -23.00
CA LYS A 111 -13.43 -2.21 -23.06
C LYS A 111 -13.71 -1.51 -24.41
N LYS A 112 -12.84 -1.70 -25.43
CA LYS A 112 -12.98 -1.10 -26.77
C LYS A 112 -12.93 -2.12 -27.94
N ARG A 113 -13.33 -3.36 -27.70
CA ARG A 113 -13.58 -4.35 -28.76
C ARG A 113 -14.91 -5.03 -28.55
#